data_AF-A0A381NE02-F1
#
_entry.id   AF-A0A381NE02-F1
#
_cell.length_a   1.000
_cell.length_b   1.000
_cell.length_c   1.000
_cell.angle_alpha   90.00
_cell.angle_beta   90.00
_cell.angle_gamma   90.00
#
_symmetry.space_group_name_H-M   'P 1'
#
loop_
_entity.id
_entity.type
_entity.pdbx_description
1 polymer ?
#
loop_
_entity_poly.entity_id
_entity_poly.type
_entity_poly.pdbx_seq_one_letter_code
_entity_poly.pdbx_strand_id
1 'polypeptide(L)'
;MIPVKVAISGQPGTGKTETVLKIAEMVSDHYTIGGFTTHVRDEDGDMVELTLRDYSTGEEELAASVRWDVKPRVPGRTPEATPLGIRLDTVNRIAAGSVLRAIEENDLILIDEVGKLVSESKEFAEALDDALECGKPMLITMHKRSRNPLLQSIRKRDDLRTLEVTRINASLLPSKAMHILKTGMV
;
A
#
# COMPACT_ATOMS: atom_id res chain seq x y z
N MET A 1 -18.02 17.54 -0.86
CA MET A 1 -17.11 17.36 -2.01
C MET A 1 -16.15 16.26 -1.61
N ILE A 2 -16.16 15.09 -2.25
CA ILE A 2 -15.37 13.94 -1.79
C ILE A 2 -14.14 13.80 -2.70
N PRO A 3 -12.92 13.97 -2.17
CA PRO A 3 -11.70 13.82 -2.96
C PRO A 3 -11.50 12.38 -3.38
N VAL A 4 -10.95 12.21 -4.59
CA VAL A 4 -10.86 10.90 -5.25
C VAL A 4 -9.73 10.08 -4.65
N LYS A 5 -10.08 8.89 -4.18
CA LYS A 5 -9.12 7.87 -3.79
C LYS A 5 -8.85 6.97 -5.00
N VAL A 6 -7.60 6.64 -5.26
CA VAL A 6 -7.19 5.77 -6.37
C VAL A 6 -6.56 4.50 -5.82
N ALA A 7 -7.15 3.35 -6.17
CA ALA A 7 -6.58 2.04 -5.88
C ALA A 7 -5.93 1.45 -7.14
N ILE A 8 -4.65 1.10 -7.06
CA ILE A 8 -3.95 0.32 -8.08
C ILE A 8 -4.05 -1.16 -7.71
N SER A 9 -4.77 -1.93 -8.53
CA SER A 9 -4.95 -3.36 -8.36
C SER A 9 -4.21 -4.15 -9.43
N GLY A 10 -3.77 -5.37 -9.11
CA GLY A 10 -3.06 -6.22 -10.07
C GLY A 10 -2.72 -7.57 -9.49
N GLN A 11 -2.18 -8.47 -10.32
CA GLN A 11 -1.59 -9.72 -9.86
C GLN A 11 -0.30 -9.43 -9.06
N PRO A 12 0.20 -10.39 -8.25
CA PRO A 12 1.57 -10.32 -7.74
C PRO A 12 2.58 -10.13 -8.88
N GLY A 13 3.60 -9.29 -8.67
CA GLY A 13 4.68 -9.08 -9.65
C GLY A 13 4.31 -8.26 -10.90
N THR A 14 3.16 -7.57 -10.94
CA THR A 14 2.79 -6.71 -12.09
C THR A 14 3.32 -5.28 -12.02
N GLY A 15 4.19 -4.96 -11.04
CA GLY A 15 4.75 -3.62 -10.88
C GLY A 15 3.81 -2.61 -10.21
N LYS A 16 2.97 -3.03 -9.25
CA LYS A 16 2.05 -2.14 -8.53
C LYS A 16 2.80 -1.04 -7.77
N THR A 17 3.79 -1.42 -6.96
CA THR A 17 4.68 -0.50 -6.23
C THR A 17 5.34 0.49 -7.17
N GLU A 18 5.98 0.01 -8.24
CA GLU A 18 6.61 0.86 -9.26
C GLU A 18 5.63 1.85 -9.90
N THR A 19 4.43 1.38 -10.24
CA THR A 19 3.39 2.22 -10.83
C THR A 19 2.96 3.32 -9.86
N VAL A 20 2.81 2.99 -8.58
CA VAL A 20 2.39 3.93 -7.55
C VAL A 20 3.47 4.94 -7.21
N LEU A 21 4.73 4.51 -7.11
CA LEU A 21 5.87 5.42 -6.93
C LEU A 21 5.97 6.41 -8.10
N LYS A 22 5.78 5.94 -9.33
CA LYS A 22 5.75 6.81 -10.51
C LYS A 22 4.59 7.81 -10.49
N ILE A 23 3.41 7.40 -10.00
CA ILE A 23 2.28 8.33 -9.82
C ILE A 23 2.63 9.38 -8.75
N ALA A 24 3.18 8.95 -7.62
CA ALA A 24 3.59 9.83 -6.53
C ALA A 24 4.60 10.88 -7.01
N GLU A 25 5.60 10.48 -7.80
CA GLU A 25 6.55 11.39 -8.44
C GLU A 25 5.83 12.42 -9.34
N MET A 26 4.92 11.96 -10.22
CA MET A 26 4.19 12.82 -11.17
C MET A 26 3.22 13.83 -10.53
N VAL A 27 2.87 13.65 -9.25
CA VAL A 27 1.96 14.55 -8.51
C VAL A 27 2.65 15.28 -7.35
N SER A 28 3.96 15.06 -7.16
CA SER A 28 4.73 15.65 -6.05
C SER A 28 4.86 17.18 -6.11
N ASP A 29 4.61 17.78 -7.28
CA ASP A 29 4.53 19.22 -7.49
C ASP A 29 3.20 19.84 -7.00
N HIS A 30 2.17 19.02 -6.77
CA HIS A 30 0.85 19.46 -6.31
C HIS A 30 0.47 18.97 -4.92
N TYR A 31 1.07 17.87 -4.45
CA TYR A 31 0.74 17.26 -3.17
C TYR A 31 2.01 17.02 -2.37
N THR A 32 1.99 17.40 -1.10
CA THR A 32 2.86 16.76 -0.11
C THR A 32 2.34 15.34 0.15
N ILE A 33 3.22 14.35 0.11
CA ILE A 33 2.84 12.93 0.16
C ILE A 33 3.42 12.29 1.42
N GLY A 34 2.59 11.55 2.15
CA GLY A 34 3.02 10.72 3.27
C GLY A 34 2.34 9.37 3.30
N GLY A 35 2.74 8.54 4.27
CA GLY A 35 2.36 7.14 4.36
C GLY A 35 3.57 6.23 4.12
N PHE A 36 3.39 5.04 3.56
CA PHE A 36 4.47 4.05 3.47
C PHE A 36 4.48 3.27 2.17
N THR A 37 5.63 2.66 1.93
CA THR A 37 5.91 1.75 0.81
C THR A 37 6.37 0.39 1.31
N THR A 38 6.12 -0.66 0.52
CA THR A 38 6.52 -2.04 0.85
C THR A 38 7.55 -2.53 -0.16
N HIS A 39 8.71 -2.96 0.33
CA HIS A 39 9.79 -3.48 -0.48
C HIS A 39 9.98 -4.98 -0.26
N VAL A 40 10.05 -5.73 -1.35
CA VAL A 40 10.20 -7.18 -1.32
C VAL A 40 11.61 -7.55 -1.71
N ARG A 41 12.23 -8.44 -0.94
CA ARG A 41 13.47 -9.10 -1.33
C ARG A 41 13.20 -10.56 -1.61
N ASP A 42 13.63 -10.98 -2.79
CA ASP A 42 13.58 -12.36 -3.24
C ASP A 42 15.00 -12.98 -3.20
N GLU A 43 15.10 -14.24 -2.76
CA GLU A 43 16.30 -15.08 -2.86
C GLU A 43 15.90 -16.39 -3.58
N ASP A 44 16.65 -16.77 -4.61
CA ASP A 44 16.39 -17.97 -5.44
C ASP A 44 14.95 -18.08 -5.99
N GLY A 45 14.28 -16.94 -6.18
CA GLY A 45 12.91 -16.85 -6.69
C GLY A 45 11.82 -16.86 -5.61
N ASP A 46 12.20 -17.07 -4.36
CA ASP A 46 11.30 -17.04 -3.21
C ASP A 46 11.38 -15.71 -2.45
N MET A 47 10.23 -15.24 -2.00
CA MET A 47 10.12 -14.05 -1.16
C MET A 47 10.63 -14.37 0.25
N VAL A 48 11.73 -13.75 0.66
CA VAL A 48 12.37 -14.05 1.95
C VAL A 48 12.18 -12.95 2.98
N GLU A 49 12.03 -11.70 2.54
CA GLU A 49 11.99 -10.52 3.40
C GLU A 49 11.00 -9.47 2.85
N LEU A 50 10.29 -8.81 3.76
CA LEU A 50 9.42 -7.67 3.49
C LEU A 50 9.84 -6.51 4.38
N THR A 51 10.15 -5.38 3.76
CA THR A 51 10.59 -4.16 4.42
C THR A 51 9.53 -3.09 4.24
N LEU A 52 9.24 -2.36 5.32
CA LEU A 52 8.37 -1.19 5.28
C LEU A 52 9.21 0.07 5.33
N ARG A 53 8.83 1.06 4.53
CA ARG A 53 9.49 2.36 4.48
C ARG A 53 8.49 3.49 4.58
N ASP A 54 8.65 4.38 5.55
CA ASP A 54 7.95 5.66 5.62
C ASP A 54 8.36 6.52 4.43
N TYR A 55 7.38 6.93 3.64
CA TYR A 55 7.60 7.65 2.40
C TYR A 55 8.12 9.08 2.63
N SER A 56 7.71 9.73 3.73
CA SER A 56 8.07 11.12 4.02
C SER A 56 9.42 11.21 4.71
N THR A 57 9.70 10.34 5.69
CA THR A 57 10.96 10.40 6.46
C THR A 57 12.06 9.56 5.85
N GLY A 58 11.70 8.57 5.03
CA GLY A 58 12.61 7.56 4.53
C GLY A 58 13.02 6.51 5.56
N GLU A 59 12.46 6.54 6.79
CA GLU A 59 12.68 5.52 7.80
C GLU A 59 12.27 4.15 7.26
N GLU A 60 13.18 3.18 7.31
CA GLU A 60 13.00 1.87 6.68
C GLU A 60 13.40 0.76 7.64
N GLU A 61 12.55 -0.26 7.75
CA GLU A 61 12.84 -1.42 8.60
C GLU A 61 12.20 -2.71 8.08
N LEU A 62 12.91 -3.82 8.32
CA LEU A 62 12.43 -5.15 8.01
C LEU A 62 11.19 -5.47 8.88
N ALA A 63 10.08 -5.79 8.23
CA ALA A 63 8.78 -6.04 8.87
C ALA A 63 8.37 -7.52 8.84
N ALA A 64 8.88 -8.31 7.89
CA ALA A 64 8.73 -9.75 7.90
C ALA A 64 9.96 -10.48 7.32
N SER A 65 10.26 -11.66 7.85
CA SER A 65 11.36 -12.51 7.35
C SER A 65 11.07 -13.99 7.53
N VAL A 66 11.53 -14.83 6.59
CA VAL A 66 11.54 -16.30 6.74
C VAL A 66 12.43 -16.77 7.89
N ARG A 67 13.38 -15.95 8.33
CA ARG A 67 14.29 -16.26 9.45
C ARG A 67 13.66 -16.03 10.83
N TRP A 68 12.45 -15.49 10.89
CA TRP A 68 11.77 -15.19 12.15
C TRP A 68 10.71 -16.23 12.48
N ASP A 69 10.95 -16.97 13.55
CA ASP A 69 10.02 -17.96 14.08
C ASP A 69 8.96 -17.32 15.00
N VAL A 70 8.19 -16.37 14.45
CA VAL A 70 7.14 -15.65 15.18
C VAL A 70 5.80 -15.75 14.45
N LYS A 71 4.71 -15.51 15.19
CA LYS A 71 3.37 -15.30 14.62
C LYS A 71 2.94 -13.85 14.90
N PRO A 72 2.13 -13.24 14.03
CA PRO A 72 1.51 -13.79 12.81
C PRO A 72 2.50 -13.93 11.63
N ARG A 73 2.05 -14.50 10.51
CA ARG A 73 2.90 -14.76 9.32
C ARG A 73 2.26 -14.32 8.01
N VAL A 74 3.12 -13.88 7.08
CA VAL A 74 2.78 -13.73 5.65
C VAL A 74 3.05 -15.06 4.95
N PRO A 75 2.09 -15.64 4.22
CA PRO A 75 2.34 -16.83 3.41
C PRO A 75 3.32 -16.50 2.27
N GLY A 76 4.12 -17.49 1.85
CA GLY A 76 4.93 -17.36 0.65
C GLY A 76 4.08 -17.29 -0.63
N ARG A 77 4.73 -17.08 -1.77
CA ARG A 77 4.06 -16.95 -3.08
C ARG A 77 3.48 -18.29 -3.58
N THR A 78 4.02 -19.40 -3.10
CA THR A 78 3.58 -20.77 -3.39
C THR A 78 3.21 -21.50 -2.09
N PRO A 79 2.42 -22.59 -2.15
CA PRO A 79 2.11 -23.41 -0.98
C PRO A 79 3.34 -24.01 -0.28
N GLU A 80 4.42 -24.22 -1.02
CA GLU A 80 5.66 -24.84 -0.54
C GLU A 80 6.62 -23.83 0.09
N ALA A 81 6.45 -22.54 -0.20
CA ALA A 81 7.33 -21.48 0.27
C ALA A 81 7.21 -21.27 1.79
N THR A 82 8.35 -21.00 2.42
CA THR A 82 8.42 -20.76 3.87
C THR A 82 7.66 -19.48 4.23
N PRO A 83 6.69 -19.52 5.17
CA PRO A 83 5.99 -18.31 5.62
C PRO A 83 6.90 -17.38 6.42
N LEU A 84 6.78 -16.07 6.18
CA LEU A 84 7.57 -15.04 6.84
C LEU A 84 6.93 -14.66 8.18
N GLY A 85 7.67 -14.73 9.28
CA GLY A 85 7.24 -14.19 10.57
C GLY A 85 7.12 -12.67 10.51
N ILE A 86 6.07 -12.09 11.09
CA ILE A 86 5.79 -10.64 11.11
C ILE A 86 6.20 -10.03 12.44
N ARG A 87 6.86 -8.88 12.39
CA ARG A 87 7.09 -7.99 13.54
C ARG A 87 6.04 -6.88 13.56
N LEU A 88 5.02 -7.06 14.40
CA LEU A 88 3.90 -6.13 14.49
C LEU A 88 4.32 -4.75 15.04
N ASP A 89 5.35 -4.70 15.88
CA ASP A 89 5.94 -3.44 16.36
C ASP A 89 6.48 -2.59 15.20
N THR A 90 7.17 -3.21 14.24
CA THR A 90 7.62 -2.53 13.02
C THR A 90 6.45 -2.07 12.16
N VAL A 91 5.43 -2.92 11.97
CA VAL A 91 4.20 -2.55 11.22
C VAL A 91 3.49 -1.36 11.87
N ASN A 92 3.32 -1.38 13.19
CA ASN A 92 2.64 -0.32 13.92
C ASN A 92 3.41 1.00 13.83
N ARG A 93 4.73 0.97 14.03
CA ARG A 93 5.54 2.19 13.98
C ARG A 93 5.65 2.77 12.58
N ILE A 94 5.95 1.95 11.57
CA ILE A 94 6.17 2.45 10.21
C ILE A 94 4.86 2.62 9.45
N ALA A 95 4.04 1.56 9.32
CA ALA A 95 2.82 1.65 8.50
C ALA A 95 1.74 2.49 9.19
N ALA A 96 1.31 2.14 10.41
CA ALA A 96 0.25 2.89 11.07
C ALA A 96 0.72 4.32 11.42
N GLY A 97 1.94 4.45 11.97
CA GLY A 97 2.52 5.76 12.31
C GLY A 97 2.65 6.71 11.12
N SER A 98 3.10 6.24 9.96
CA SER A 98 3.21 7.10 8.76
C SER A 98 1.85 7.50 8.19
N VAL A 99 0.85 6.61 8.26
CA VAL A 99 -0.53 6.92 7.83
C VAL A 99 -1.14 7.99 8.72
N LEU A 100 -1.04 7.83 10.05
CA LEU A 100 -1.53 8.83 11.00
C LEU A 100 -0.85 10.20 10.81
N ARG A 101 0.48 10.19 10.60
CA ARG A 101 1.21 11.43 10.30
C ARG A 101 0.73 12.06 8.99
N ALA A 102 0.49 11.27 7.94
CA ALA A 102 -0.01 11.77 6.67
C ALA A 102 -1.43 12.37 6.77
N ILE A 103 -2.27 11.85 7.67
CA ILE A 103 -3.58 12.44 7.99
C ILE A 103 -3.42 13.85 8.59
N GLU A 104 -2.35 14.13 9.30
CA GLU A 104 -2.11 15.45 9.91
C GLU A 104 -1.34 16.39 8.97
N GLU A 105 -0.29 15.89 8.33
CA GLU A 105 0.77 16.73 7.75
C GLU A 105 0.80 16.77 6.23
N ASN A 106 0.12 15.86 5.53
CA ASN A 106 0.26 15.70 4.07
C ASN A 106 -1.03 15.93 3.30
N ASP A 107 -0.93 16.34 2.04
CA ASP A 107 -2.08 16.54 1.17
C ASP A 107 -2.60 15.23 0.57
N LEU A 108 -1.73 14.22 0.41
CA LEU A 108 -2.05 12.91 -0.17
C LEU A 108 -1.47 11.77 0.67
N ILE A 109 -2.28 10.72 0.90
CA ILE A 109 -1.88 9.53 1.65
C ILE A 109 -1.53 8.39 0.68
N LEU A 110 -0.34 7.85 0.83
CA LEU A 110 0.21 6.73 0.07
C LEU A 110 0.23 5.46 0.94
N ILE A 111 -0.44 4.41 0.48
CA ILE A 111 -0.45 3.10 1.13
C ILE A 111 -0.06 2.04 0.10
N ASP A 112 1.21 1.64 0.10
CA ASP A 112 1.64 0.53 -0.74
C ASP A 112 1.37 -0.81 -0.07
N GLU A 113 0.42 -1.51 -0.67
CA GLU A 113 -0.02 -2.86 -0.39
C GLU A 113 -0.81 -3.00 0.91
N VAL A 114 -2.11 -2.74 0.82
CA VAL A 114 -3.07 -3.27 1.80
C VAL A 114 -3.13 -4.78 1.58
N GLY A 115 -2.37 -5.52 2.39
CA GLY A 115 -2.15 -6.95 2.24
C GLY A 115 -2.05 -7.66 3.59
N LYS A 116 -1.64 -8.93 3.54
CA LYS A 116 -1.53 -9.77 4.75
C LYS A 116 -0.56 -9.18 5.78
N LEU A 117 0.51 -8.50 5.36
CA LEU A 117 1.49 -7.93 6.28
C LEU A 117 0.86 -6.92 7.25
N VAL A 118 0.18 -5.91 6.70
CA VAL A 118 -0.40 -4.82 7.49
C VAL A 118 -1.75 -5.18 8.10
N SER A 119 -2.51 -6.11 7.51
CA SER A 119 -3.83 -6.50 8.01
C SER A 119 -3.81 -7.28 9.34
N GLU A 120 -2.65 -7.73 9.79
CA GLU A 120 -2.52 -8.37 11.11
C GLU A 120 -2.36 -7.37 12.26
N SER A 121 -2.09 -6.10 11.94
CA SER A 121 -2.02 -5.01 12.91
C SER A 121 -3.40 -4.38 13.09
N LYS A 122 -3.83 -4.23 14.36
CA LYS A 122 -5.08 -3.54 14.69
C LYS A 122 -4.91 -2.04 14.56
N GLU A 123 -3.76 -1.53 14.99
CA GLU A 123 -3.38 -0.13 14.92
C GLU A 123 -3.36 0.35 13.47
N PHE A 124 -2.88 -0.49 12.55
CA PHE A 124 -2.95 -0.18 11.12
C PHE A 124 -4.39 -0.18 10.60
N ALA A 125 -5.24 -1.12 11.04
CA ALA A 125 -6.63 -1.15 10.62
C ALA A 125 -7.37 0.13 11.06
N GLU A 126 -7.15 0.59 12.30
CA GLU A 126 -7.67 1.86 12.82
C GLU A 126 -7.14 3.05 12.01
N ALA A 127 -5.83 3.14 11.80
CA ALA A 127 -5.22 4.21 11.01
C ALA A 127 -5.73 4.24 9.56
N LEU A 128 -5.98 3.07 8.95
CA LEU A 128 -6.55 2.98 7.62
C LEU A 128 -8.00 3.44 7.57
N ASP A 129 -8.81 3.09 8.57
CA ASP A 129 -10.20 3.57 8.68
C ASP A 129 -10.21 5.11 8.81
N ASP A 130 -9.36 5.67 9.68
CA ASP A 130 -9.19 7.12 9.82
C ASP A 130 -8.75 7.77 8.50
N ALA A 131 -7.77 7.17 7.80
CA ALA A 131 -7.30 7.68 6.51
C ALA A 131 -8.40 7.65 5.42
N LEU A 132 -9.25 6.63 5.42
CA LEU A 132 -10.36 6.54 4.48
C LEU A 132 -11.43 7.62 4.74
N GLU A 133 -11.64 8.00 6.00
CA GLU A 133 -12.63 8.99 6.42
C GLU A 133 -12.10 10.44 6.49
N CYS A 134 -10.77 10.65 6.53
CA CYS A 134 -10.18 11.99 6.69
C CYS A 134 -10.39 12.96 5.52
N GLY A 135 -11.03 12.50 4.44
CA GLY A 135 -11.36 13.35 3.30
C GLY A 135 -10.13 13.87 2.54
N LYS A 136 -9.02 13.12 2.52
CA LYS A 136 -7.85 13.41 1.68
C LYS A 136 -7.79 12.48 0.45
N PRO A 137 -7.20 12.92 -0.67
CA PRO A 137 -6.78 12.04 -1.75
C PRO A 137 -5.89 10.90 -1.23
N MET A 138 -6.06 9.72 -1.82
CA MET A 138 -5.27 8.55 -1.45
C MET A 138 -4.78 7.81 -2.69
N LEU A 139 -3.59 7.22 -2.58
CA LEU A 139 -3.04 6.27 -3.52
C LEU A 139 -2.78 4.96 -2.80
N ILE A 140 -3.49 3.90 -3.19
CA ILE A 140 -3.48 2.63 -2.47
C ILE A 140 -3.11 1.51 -3.44
N THR A 141 -2.23 0.57 -3.08
CA THR A 141 -2.09 -0.68 -3.86
C THR A 141 -2.78 -1.85 -3.17
N MET A 142 -3.35 -2.75 -3.98
CA MET A 142 -4.09 -3.91 -3.48
C MET A 142 -4.00 -5.12 -4.42
N HIS A 143 -4.06 -6.32 -3.85
CA HIS A 143 -4.08 -7.57 -4.63
C HIS A 143 -5.44 -7.79 -5.30
N LYS A 144 -5.47 -7.96 -6.63
CA LYS A 144 -6.70 -8.08 -7.44
C LYS A 144 -7.72 -9.10 -6.91
N ARG A 145 -7.28 -10.23 -6.37
CA ARG A 145 -8.17 -11.33 -5.91
C ARG A 145 -8.11 -11.61 -4.42
N SER A 146 -7.61 -10.66 -3.61
CA SER A 146 -7.60 -10.86 -2.16
C SER A 146 -9.01 -11.05 -1.62
N ARG A 147 -9.20 -12.11 -0.83
CA ARG A 147 -10.45 -12.38 -0.10
C ARG A 147 -10.43 -11.80 1.32
N ASN A 148 -9.39 -11.06 1.67
CA ASN A 148 -9.30 -10.40 2.96
C ASN A 148 -10.50 -9.43 3.15
N PRO A 149 -11.25 -9.52 4.26
CA PRO A 149 -12.42 -8.68 4.51
C PRO A 149 -12.14 -7.17 4.41
N LEU A 150 -10.99 -6.70 4.88
CA LEU A 150 -10.56 -5.30 4.80
C LEU A 150 -10.43 -4.82 3.35
N LEU A 151 -9.83 -5.65 2.47
CA LEU A 151 -9.75 -5.29 1.05
C LEU A 151 -11.13 -5.29 0.38
N GLN A 152 -12.04 -6.15 0.82
CA GLN A 152 -13.39 -6.21 0.29
C GLN A 152 -14.24 -5.02 0.74
N SER A 153 -14.05 -4.48 1.95
CA SER A 153 -14.73 -3.26 2.39
C SER A 153 -14.24 -2.04 1.61
N ILE A 154 -12.92 -1.89 1.46
CA ILE A 154 -12.31 -0.77 0.71
C ILE A 154 -12.83 -0.72 -0.74
N ARG A 155 -12.91 -1.87 -1.41
CA ARG A 155 -13.39 -1.95 -2.81
C ARG A 155 -14.84 -1.56 -3.04
N LYS A 156 -15.67 -1.64 -2.00
CA LYS A 156 -17.09 -1.31 -2.08
C LYS A 156 -17.36 0.17 -1.87
N ARG A 157 -16.34 0.97 -1.56
CA ARG A 157 -16.51 2.40 -1.35
C ARG A 157 -16.73 3.12 -2.68
N ASP A 158 -17.72 4.00 -2.70
CA ASP A 158 -18.08 4.79 -3.90
C ASP A 158 -17.04 5.88 -4.22
N ASP A 159 -16.26 6.31 -3.22
CA ASP A 159 -15.21 7.32 -3.33
C ASP A 159 -13.85 6.75 -3.81
N LEU A 160 -13.80 5.45 -4.12
CA LEU A 160 -12.60 4.76 -4.57
C LEU A 160 -12.68 4.37 -6.06
N ARG A 161 -11.73 4.87 -6.84
CA ARG A 161 -11.52 4.46 -8.23
C ARG A 161 -10.43 3.39 -8.31
N THR A 162 -10.82 2.17 -8.65
CA THR A 162 -9.87 1.07 -8.85
C THR A 162 -9.38 1.02 -10.29
N LEU A 163 -8.06 1.10 -10.49
CA LEU A 163 -7.37 0.93 -11.76
C LEU A 163 -6.60 -0.39 -11.75
N GLU A 164 -6.83 -1.25 -12.73
CA GLU A 164 -6.08 -2.50 -12.85
C GLU A 164 -4.80 -2.30 -13.67
N VAL A 165 -3.66 -2.56 -13.04
CA VAL A 165 -2.36 -2.63 -13.70
C VAL A 165 -2.10 -4.04 -14.25
N THR A 166 -1.58 -4.06 -15.47
CA THR A 166 -1.13 -5.22 -16.21
C THR A 166 0.23 -4.88 -16.83
N ARG A 167 0.97 -5.87 -17.30
CA ARG A 167 2.25 -5.62 -18.00
C ARG A 167 2.10 -4.73 -19.25
N ILE A 168 0.92 -4.69 -19.86
CA ILE A 168 0.65 -3.95 -21.09
C ILE A 168 0.39 -2.47 -20.79
N ASN A 169 -0.33 -2.16 -19.71
CA ASN A 169 -0.79 -0.79 -19.42
C ASN A 169 0.01 -0.06 -18.33
N ALA A 170 0.99 -0.72 -17.70
CA ALA A 170 1.80 -0.13 -16.62
C ALA A 170 2.49 1.18 -17.01
N SER A 171 2.81 1.38 -18.29
CA SER A 171 3.42 2.63 -18.78
C SER A 171 2.43 3.80 -18.88
N LEU A 172 1.16 3.52 -19.18
CA LEU A 172 0.11 4.53 -19.43
C LEU A 172 -0.75 4.82 -18.19
N LEU A 173 -0.87 3.84 -17.30
CA LEU A 173 -1.70 3.94 -16.09
C LEU A 173 -1.31 5.13 -15.19
N PRO A 174 -0.01 5.44 -14.98
CA PRO A 174 0.38 6.58 -14.15
C PRO A 174 -0.23 7.90 -14.60
N SER A 175 -0.20 8.20 -15.90
CA SER A 175 -0.78 9.44 -16.44
C SER A 175 -2.29 9.53 -16.21
N LYS A 176 -3.00 8.39 -16.31
CA LYS A 176 -4.44 8.33 -16.05
C LYS A 176 -4.74 8.56 -14.56
N ALA A 177 -3.99 7.92 -13.67
CA ALA A 177 -4.14 8.09 -12.23
C ALA A 177 -3.80 9.51 -11.79
N MET A 178 -2.72 10.09 -12.31
CA MET A 178 -2.34 11.48 -12.11
C MET A 178 -3.47 12.43 -12.52
N HIS A 179 -4.06 12.21 -13.70
CA HIS A 179 -5.19 13.04 -14.15
C HIS A 179 -6.35 12.94 -13.16
N ILE A 180 -6.74 11.73 -12.74
CA ILE A 180 -7.79 11.53 -11.73
C ILE A 180 -7.46 12.22 -10.41
N LEU A 181 -6.22 12.18 -9.94
CA LEU A 181 -5.82 12.85 -8.70
C LEU A 181 -5.80 14.39 -8.85
N LYS A 182 -5.43 14.93 -10.01
CA LYS A 182 -5.38 16.38 -10.25
C LYS A 182 -6.74 17.00 -10.59
N THR A 183 -7.62 16.25 -11.26
CA THR A 183 -8.96 16.73 -11.66
C THR A 183 -10.09 16.20 -10.78
N GLY A 184 -9.78 15.21 -9.96
CA GLY A 184 -10.74 14.40 -9.23
C GLY A 184 -11.48 15.17 -8.15
N MET A 185 -12.68 15.57 -8.53
CA MET A 185 -13.87 15.58 -7.70
C MET A 185 -14.79 14.46 -8.22
N VAL A 186 -15.36 13.63 -7.33
CA VAL A 186 -16.48 12.72 -7.68
C VAL A 186 -17.77 13.28 -7.10
#